data_AF-A7VIF2-F1
#
_entry.id   AF-A7VIF2-F1
#
_cell.length_a   1.000
_cell.length_b   1.000
_cell.length_c   1.000
_cell.angle_alpha   90.00
_cell.angle_beta   90.00
_cell.angle_gamma   90.00
#
_symmetry.space_group_name_H-M   'P 1'
#
loop_
_entity.id
_entity.type
_entity.pdbx_description
1 polymer ?
#
loop_
_entity_poly.entity_id
_entity_poly.type
_entity_poly.pdbx_seq_one_letter_code
_entity_poly.pdbx_strand_id
1 'polypeptide(L)'
;MTIGAIIGKEYEQQYFDDYSYFCDFISEKLTEQPIFSEVEKQEINLIMAYIKECGTYAQKFYSGKKSENNVDMEKIAYVNDNLYDRICDKIGRLHKENGEPMPYEKNDDIVR
;
A
#
# COMPACT_ATOMS: atom_id res chain seq x y z
N MET A 1 16.84 -6.54 -26.02
CA MET A 1 15.59 -6.69 -25.23
C MET A 1 14.43 -6.73 -26.21
N THR A 2 13.47 -7.63 -26.02
CA THR A 2 12.26 -7.70 -26.87
C THR A 2 11.24 -6.66 -26.42
N ILE A 3 10.36 -6.22 -27.32
CA ILE A 3 9.26 -5.31 -27.00
C ILE A 3 8.40 -5.88 -25.86
N GLY A 4 8.13 -7.19 -25.86
CA GLY A 4 7.40 -7.85 -24.77
C GLY A 4 8.07 -7.77 -23.40
N ALA A 5 9.42 -7.76 -23.34
CA ALA A 5 10.15 -7.61 -22.07
C ALA A 5 10.17 -6.16 -21.56
N ILE A 6 10.02 -5.17 -22.43
CA ILE A 6 9.90 -3.75 -22.07
C ILE A 6 8.51 -3.50 -21.49
N ILE A 7 7.49 -3.91 -22.24
CA ILE A 7 6.08 -3.81 -21.84
C ILE A 7 5.85 -4.51 -20.49
N GLY A 8 6.41 -5.71 -20.29
CA GLY A 8 6.28 -6.43 -19.01
C GLY A 8 6.88 -5.68 -17.81
N LYS A 9 8.01 -5.00 -17.99
CA LYS A 9 8.64 -4.20 -16.92
C LYS A 9 7.87 -2.91 -16.62
N GLU A 10 7.26 -2.30 -17.63
CA GLU A 10 6.42 -1.10 -17.47
C GLU A 10 5.17 -1.43 -16.66
N TYR A 11 4.46 -2.52 -16.98
CA TYR A 11 3.31 -2.98 -16.20
C TYR A 11 3.66 -3.36 -14.76
N GLU A 12 4.82 -3.99 -14.56
CA GLU A 12 5.29 -4.34 -13.22
C GLU A 12 5.58 -3.08 -12.39
N GLN A 13 6.29 -2.11 -12.96
CA GLN A 13 6.56 -0.84 -12.31
C GLN A 13 5.27 -0.11 -11.94
N GLN A 14 4.33 -0.04 -12.88
CA GLN A 14 3.02 0.56 -12.67
C GLN A 14 2.27 -0.08 -11.49
N TYR A 15 2.24 -1.41 -11.41
CA TYR A 15 1.58 -2.12 -10.30
C TYR A 15 2.11 -1.67 -8.93
N PHE A 16 3.43 -1.52 -8.80
CA PHE A 16 4.04 -1.07 -7.55
C PHE A 16 3.79 0.41 -7.26
N ASP A 17 3.71 1.25 -8.29
CA ASP A 17 3.38 2.67 -8.15
C ASP A 17 1.92 2.84 -7.69
N ASP A 18 0.98 2.12 -8.32
CA ASP A 18 -0.44 2.05 -7.92
C ASP A 18 -0.59 1.58 -6.46
N TYR A 19 0.16 0.54 -6.07
CA TYR A 19 0.16 0.01 -4.71
C TYR A 19 0.69 1.02 -3.69
N SER A 20 1.80 1.70 -4.01
CA SER A 20 2.37 2.74 -3.16
C SER A 20 1.37 3.87 -2.95
N TYR A 21 0.75 4.35 -4.04
CA TYR A 21 -0.27 5.39 -3.98
C TYR A 21 -1.49 4.96 -3.15
N PHE A 22 -1.96 3.73 -3.32
CA PHE A 22 -3.04 3.18 -2.51
C PHE A 22 -2.70 3.24 -1.02
N CYS A 23 -1.47 2.88 -0.63
CA CYS A 23 -1.07 2.93 0.77
C CYS A 23 -1.08 4.35 1.35
N ASP A 24 -0.55 5.31 0.59
CA ASP A 24 -0.55 6.73 0.98
C ASP A 24 -1.98 7.26 1.09
N PHE A 25 -2.81 6.97 0.10
CA PHE A 25 -4.21 7.38 0.04
C PHE A 25 -5.00 6.94 1.29
N ILE A 26 -4.91 5.67 1.67
CA ILE A 26 -5.61 5.16 2.87
C ILE A 26 -5.10 5.87 4.13
N SER A 27 -3.78 6.05 4.24
CA SER A 27 -3.17 6.71 5.39
C SER A 27 -3.64 8.15 5.52
N GLU A 28 -3.59 8.93 4.44
CA GLU A 28 -4.01 10.33 4.39
C GLU A 28 -5.51 10.46 4.70
N LYS A 29 -6.37 9.74 3.96
CA LYS A 29 -7.83 9.87 4.12
C LYS A 29 -8.30 9.51 5.52
N LEU A 30 -7.69 8.49 6.16
CA LEU A 30 -8.02 8.13 7.54
C LEU A 30 -7.48 9.18 8.52
N THR A 31 -6.24 9.65 8.37
CA THR A 31 -5.64 10.58 9.34
C THR A 31 -6.18 12.01 9.28
N GLU A 32 -6.81 12.40 8.18
CA GLU A 32 -7.58 13.64 8.05
C GLU A 32 -8.88 13.64 8.88
N GLN A 33 -9.41 12.47 9.24
CA GLN A 33 -10.70 12.38 9.93
C GLN A 33 -10.57 12.78 11.41
N PRO A 34 -11.45 13.67 11.91
CA PRO A 34 -11.41 14.10 13.31
C PRO A 34 -11.84 13.01 14.31
N ILE A 35 -12.44 11.91 13.83
CA ILE A 35 -12.91 10.78 14.64
C ILE A 35 -11.77 9.97 15.27
N PHE A 36 -10.57 10.02 14.68
CA PHE A 36 -9.40 9.30 15.18
C PHE A 36 -8.54 10.20 16.04
N SER A 37 -8.10 9.66 17.18
CA SER A 37 -7.12 10.31 18.04
C SER A 37 -5.73 10.36 17.41
N GLU A 38 -4.86 11.25 17.88
CA GLU A 38 -3.47 11.33 17.37
C GLU A 38 -2.69 10.02 17.52
N VAL A 39 -2.97 9.24 18.56
CA VAL A 39 -2.38 7.90 18.74
C VAL A 39 -2.87 6.94 17.65
N GLU A 40 -4.17 6.96 17.34
CA GLU A 40 -4.72 6.14 16.25
C GLU A 40 -4.18 6.57 14.89
N LYS A 41 -3.99 7.87 14.67
CA LYS A 41 -3.40 8.38 13.43
C LYS A 41 -1.94 7.95 13.26
N GLN A 42 -1.17 7.99 14.35
CA GLN A 42 0.20 7.45 14.36
C GLN A 42 0.21 5.96 14.07
N GLU A 43 -0.70 5.19 14.67
CA GLU A 43 -0.85 3.76 14.39
C GLU A 43 -1.18 3.50 12.91
N ILE A 44 -2.15 4.21 12.34
CA ILE A 44 -2.52 4.13 10.92
C ILE A 44 -1.29 4.39 10.03
N ASN A 45 -0.57 5.48 10.28
CA ASN A 45 0.62 5.84 9.51
C ASN A 45 1.72 4.77 9.60
N LEU A 46 1.97 4.21 10.79
CA LEU A 46 2.98 3.16 10.98
C LEU A 46 2.60 1.88 10.24
N ILE A 47 1.33 1.48 10.31
CA ILE A 47 0.83 0.29 9.63
C ILE A 47 0.92 0.45 8.11
N MET A 48 0.39 1.56 7.56
CA MET A 48 0.39 1.79 6.12
C MET A 48 1.81 1.98 5.57
N ALA A 49 2.70 2.64 6.32
CA ALA A 49 4.11 2.77 5.94
C ALA A 49 4.82 1.41 5.88
N TYR A 50 4.55 0.52 6.83
CA TYR A 50 5.13 -0.82 6.84
C TYR A 50 4.61 -1.68 5.67
N ILE A 51 3.30 -1.67 5.42
CA ILE A 51 2.69 -2.38 4.28
C ILE A 51 3.28 -1.88 2.95
N LYS A 52 3.41 -0.55 2.80
CA LYS A 52 4.09 0.08 1.65
C LYS A 52 5.56 -0.33 1.53
N GLU A 53 6.29 -0.44 2.65
CA GLU A 53 7.67 -0.91 2.69
C GLU A 53 7.78 -2.34 2.14
N CYS A 54 6.84 -3.23 2.50
CA CYS A 54 6.77 -4.59 1.97
C CYS A 54 6.59 -4.61 0.45
N GLY A 55 5.67 -3.80 -0.10
CA GLY A 55 5.54 -3.66 -1.56
C GLY A 55 6.81 -3.13 -2.23
N THR A 56 7.46 -2.14 -1.61
CA THR A 56 8.75 -1.58 -2.09
C THR A 56 9.86 -2.64 -2.02
N TYR A 57 9.86 -3.49 -1.00
CA TYR A 57 10.79 -4.60 -0.85
C TYR A 57 10.61 -5.61 -1.99
N ALA A 58 9.37 -6.01 -2.27
CA ALA A 58 9.01 -6.91 -3.35
C ALA A 58 9.46 -6.37 -4.70
N GLN A 59 9.19 -5.09 -5.00
CA GLN A 59 9.65 -4.42 -6.22
C GLN A 59 11.18 -4.48 -6.38
N LYS A 60 11.93 -4.20 -5.31
CA LYS A 60 13.40 -4.26 -5.33
C LYS A 60 13.90 -5.68 -5.56
N PHE A 61 13.19 -6.69 -5.06
CA PHE A 61 13.50 -8.09 -5.30
C PHE A 61 13.27 -8.46 -6.77
N TYR A 62 12.07 -8.23 -7.31
CA TYR A 62 11.74 -8.62 -8.69
C TYR A 62 12.50 -7.81 -9.75
N SER A 63 12.89 -6.57 -9.45
CA SER A 63 13.77 -5.77 -10.32
C SER A 63 15.24 -6.21 -10.31
N GLY A 64 15.60 -7.26 -9.54
CA GLY A 64 16.98 -7.76 -9.41
C GLY A 64 17.91 -6.83 -8.62
N LYS A 65 17.36 -5.81 -7.94
CA LYS A 65 18.11 -4.87 -7.09
C LYS A 65 18.42 -5.43 -5.69
N LYS A 66 17.88 -6.61 -5.35
CA LYS A 66 18.20 -7.38 -4.15
C LYS A 66 18.75 -8.76 -4.54
N SER A 67 19.76 -9.22 -3.80
CA SER A 67 20.33 -10.56 -3.94
C SER A 67 19.38 -11.62 -3.39
N GLU A 68 19.22 -12.73 -4.12
CA GLU A 68 18.44 -13.90 -3.71
C GLU A 68 18.96 -14.55 -2.41
N ASN A 69 20.23 -14.32 -2.05
CA ASN A 69 20.85 -14.95 -0.88
C ASN A 69 20.52 -14.28 0.47
N ASN A 70 19.81 -13.15 0.47
CA ASN A 70 19.44 -12.42 1.69
C ASN A 70 18.03 -11.82 1.57
N VAL A 71 17.08 -12.73 1.31
CA VAL A 71 15.67 -12.44 1.13
C VAL A 71 14.93 -12.60 2.45
N ASP A 72 14.22 -11.56 2.83
CA ASP A 72 13.26 -11.56 3.91
C ASP A 72 11.90 -11.94 3.30
N MET A 73 11.57 -13.22 3.42
CA MET A 73 10.36 -13.79 2.83
C MET A 73 9.08 -13.16 3.41
N GLU A 74 9.12 -12.67 4.65
CA GLU A 74 7.98 -12.02 5.31
C GLU A 74 7.70 -10.63 4.70
N LYS A 75 8.73 -9.96 4.18
CA LYS A 75 8.60 -8.65 3.53
C LYS A 75 8.27 -8.72 2.04
N ILE A 76 8.55 -9.84 1.36
CA ILE A 76 8.19 -10.01 -0.05
C ILE A 76 6.67 -10.01 -0.23
N ALA A 77 5.96 -10.69 0.67
CA ALA A 77 4.51 -10.71 0.69
C ALA A 77 4.09 -10.65 2.14
N TYR A 78 3.75 -9.45 2.60
CA TYR A 78 3.11 -9.33 3.91
C TYR A 78 1.71 -9.95 3.82
N VAL A 79 1.57 -11.14 4.39
CA VAL A 79 0.39 -12.03 4.28
C VAL A 79 -0.42 -12.12 5.55
N ASN A 80 -0.01 -11.46 6.63
CA ASN A 80 -0.73 -11.56 7.89
C ASN A 80 -1.88 -10.56 7.91
N ASP A 81 -3.09 -11.05 8.18
CA ASP A 81 -4.29 -10.22 8.21
C ASP A 81 -4.27 -9.23 9.39
N ASN A 82 -3.44 -9.45 10.42
CA ASN A 82 -3.49 -8.65 11.65
C ASN A 82 -3.34 -7.13 11.44
N LEU A 83 -2.52 -6.68 10.49
CA LEU A 83 -2.42 -5.24 10.18
C LEU A 83 -3.52 -4.77 9.22
N TYR A 84 -3.94 -5.61 8.28
CA TYR A 84 -5.04 -5.29 7.38
C TYR A 84 -6.36 -5.17 8.15
N ASP A 85 -6.64 -6.10 9.07
CA ASP A 85 -7.81 -6.10 9.96
C ASP A 85 -7.90 -4.81 10.75
N ARG A 86 -6.76 -4.35 11.31
CA ARG A 86 -6.71 -3.09 12.06
C ARG A 86 -7.08 -1.88 11.21
N ILE A 87 -6.63 -1.83 9.95
CA ILE A 87 -6.99 -0.75 9.01
C ILE A 87 -8.46 -0.90 8.57
N CYS A 88 -8.92 -2.11 8.28
CA CYS A 88 -10.31 -2.42 7.96
C CYS A 88 -11.25 -2.00 9.09
N ASP A 89 -10.89 -2.22 10.35
CA ASP A 89 -11.64 -1.77 11.52
C ASP A 89 -11.75 -0.25 11.57
N LYS A 90 -10.68 0.49 11.26
CA LYS A 90 -10.72 1.97 11.17
C LYS A 90 -11.64 2.42 10.05
N ILE A 91 -11.55 1.82 8.86
CA ILE A 91 -12.42 2.12 7.72
C ILE A 91 -13.89 1.82 8.07
N GLY A 92 -14.15 0.67 8.70
CA GLY A 92 -15.48 0.28 9.14
C GLY A 92 -16.07 1.24 10.18
N ARG A 93 -15.25 1.71 11.13
CA ARG A 93 -15.64 2.75 12.09
C ARG A 93 -15.98 4.06 11.39
N LEU A 94 -15.15 4.50 10.44
CA LEU A 94 -15.41 5.71 9.67
C LEU A 94 -16.74 5.61 8.89
N HIS A 95 -16.95 4.48 8.22
CA HIS A 95 -18.19 4.23 7.47
C HIS A 95 -19.42 4.22 8.37
N LYS A 96 -19.33 3.63 9.56
CA LYS A 96 -20.41 3.61 10.55
C LYS A 96 -20.83 5.02 11.01
N GLU A 97 -19.89 5.96 11.09
CA GLU A 97 -20.17 7.33 11.56
C GLU A 97 -20.59 8.29 10.44
N ASN A 98 -20.02 8.15 9.25
CA ASN A 98 -20.31 9.04 8.12
C ASN A 98 -21.41 8.51 7.17
N GLY A 99 -21.75 7.22 7.24
CA GLY A 99 -22.77 6.58 6.40
C GLY A 99 -22.34 6.30 4.95
N GLU A 100 -21.32 6.98 4.46
CA GLU A 100 -20.80 6.84 3.10
C GLU A 100 -19.49 6.03 3.08
N PRO A 101 -19.23 5.25 2.02
CA PRO A 101 -17.94 4.60 1.83
C PRO A 101 -16.85 5.64 1.55
N MET A 102 -15.61 5.35 1.96
CA MET A 102 -14.47 6.20 1.62
C MET A 102 -14.23 6.15 0.10
N PRO A 103 -14.37 7.26 -0.64
CA PRO A 103 -14.27 7.25 -2.09
C PRO A 103 -12.81 7.11 -2.51
N TYR A 104 -12.44 5.98 -3.12
CA TYR A 104 -11.11 5.83 -3.71
C TYR A 104 -10.99 6.69 -4.97
N GLU A 105 -10.03 7.59 -4.95
CA GLU A 105 -9.67 8.42 -6.11
C GLU A 105 -8.48 7.76 -6.77
N LYS A 106 -8.63 7.28 -8.01
CA LYS A 106 -7.51 6.71 -8.76
C LYS A 106 -6.57 7.85 -9.16
N ASN A 107 -5.27 7.62 -9.04
CA ASN A 107 -4.29 8.51 -9.65
C ASN A 107 -4.17 8.19 -11.15
N ASP A 108 -4.52 9.16 -12.00
CA ASP A 108 -4.43 9.03 -13.46
C ASP A 108 -3.03 9.37 -14.00
N ASP A 109 -2.17 9.99 -13.19
CA ASP A 109 -0.76 10.22 -13.53
C ASP A 109 0.08 8.92 -13.43
N ILE A 110 -0.45 7.89 -12.76
CA ILE A 110 0.11 6.54 -12.80
C ILE A 110 -0.32 5.89 -14.12
N VAL A 111 0.59 5.98 -15.09
CA VAL A 111 0.39 5.59 -16.50
C VAL A 111 -0.05 4.14 -16.62
N ARG A 112 -1.13 3.90 -17.37
CA ARG A 112 -1.71 2.58 -17.71
C ARG A 112 -1.22 2.01 -19.03
#